data_AF-Q7U702-F1
#
_entry.id   AF-Q7U702-F1
#
_cell.length_a   1.000
_cell.length_b   1.000
_cell.length_c   1.000
_cell.angle_alpha   90.00
_cell.angle_beta   90.00
_cell.angle_gamma   90.00
#
_symmetry.space_group_name_H-M   'P 1'
#
loop_
_entity.id
_entity.type
_entity.pdbx_description
1 polymer ?
#
loop_
_entity_poly.entity_id
_entity_poly.type
_entity_poly.pdbx_seq_one_letter_code
_entity_poly.pdbx_strand_id
1 'polypeptide(L)'
;MAPFRNIELLQPEPAKSKNYAASQLFSCMKRFLGFLCVVSLASNAIAQERKYGPLRLDFKYARKNDFAVVIPAKNNKDQRIFIGVYCQDRLFNSTGSEGQWKEWQIPVNIYESRIVADVCNQI
;
A
#
# COMPACT_ATOMS: atom_id res chain seq x y z
N MET A 1 18.02 3.49 -22.79
CA MET A 1 18.54 4.22 -21.60
C MET A 1 17.33 4.87 -20.93
N ALA A 2 16.76 4.24 -19.91
CA ALA A 2 15.48 4.66 -19.37
C ALA A 2 15.64 5.82 -18.36
N PRO A 3 14.78 6.86 -18.39
CA PRO A 3 14.99 8.12 -17.69
C PRO A 3 14.47 8.04 -16.24
N PHE A 4 15.08 7.21 -15.37
CA PHE A 4 14.48 6.90 -14.06
C PHE A 4 15.35 7.22 -12.83
N ARG A 5 16.31 8.15 -12.94
CA ARG A 5 17.04 8.66 -11.74
C ARG A 5 16.16 9.50 -10.79
N ASN A 6 14.93 9.85 -11.16
CA ASN A 6 14.08 10.75 -10.37
C ASN A 6 13.11 10.04 -9.39
N ILE A 7 13.28 8.74 -9.15
CA ILE A 7 12.50 8.00 -8.13
C ILE A 7 13.00 8.32 -6.71
N GLU A 8 14.14 9.00 -6.58
CA GLU A 8 14.63 9.53 -5.29
C GLU A 8 13.58 10.41 -4.58
N LEU A 9 12.71 11.09 -5.34
CA LEU A 9 11.60 11.91 -4.81
C LEU A 9 10.43 11.08 -4.24
N LEU A 10 10.51 9.76 -4.30
CA LEU A 10 9.49 8.84 -3.78
C LEU A 10 9.79 8.33 -2.37
N GLN A 11 10.81 8.87 -1.68
CA GLN A 11 10.88 8.69 -0.23
C GLN A 11 9.59 9.29 0.37
N PRO A 12 8.70 8.50 1.01
CA PRO A 12 7.61 9.10 1.74
C PRO A 12 8.24 9.95 2.83
N GLU A 13 7.89 11.25 2.86
CA GLU A 13 8.13 12.07 4.04
C GLU A 13 7.72 11.25 5.27
N PRO A 14 8.55 11.20 6.34
CA PRO A 14 8.20 10.48 7.54
C PRO A 14 6.80 10.91 7.93
N ALA A 15 5.87 9.96 7.95
CA ALA A 15 4.47 10.25 8.16
C ALA A 15 4.36 11.13 9.41
N LYS A 16 4.11 12.43 9.23
CA LYS A 16 3.76 13.30 10.35
C LYS A 16 2.57 12.62 10.98
N SER A 17 2.77 12.15 12.22
CA SER A 17 1.74 11.60 13.07
C SER A 17 0.62 12.62 13.14
N LYS A 18 -0.39 12.46 12.28
CA LYS A 18 -1.66 13.12 12.46
C LYS A 18 -2.30 12.33 13.59
N ASN A 19 -2.15 12.85 14.79
CA ASN A 19 -2.99 12.51 15.92
C ASN A 19 -4.43 12.75 15.44
N TYR A 20 -5.08 11.72 14.92
CA TYR A 20 -6.52 11.69 14.82
C TYR A 20 -6.99 11.51 16.26
N ALA A 21 -7.13 12.64 16.95
CA ALA A 21 -7.94 12.74 18.14
C ALA A 21 -9.32 12.21 17.74
N ALA A 22 -9.61 10.99 18.14
CA ALA A 22 -10.94 10.42 18.09
C ALA A 22 -11.78 11.17 19.12
N SER A 23 -12.20 12.39 18.77
CA SER A 23 -13.35 13.02 19.42
C SER A 23 -14.61 12.37 18.87
N GLN A 24 -14.79 11.08 19.17
CA GLN A 24 -16.12 10.48 19.17
C GLN A 24 -16.76 10.91 20.47
N LEU A 25 -17.47 12.03 20.39
CA LEU A 25 -18.40 12.45 21.43
C LEU A 25 -19.39 11.30 21.65
N PHE A 26 -19.30 10.71 22.84
CA PHE A 26 -20.37 9.93 23.43
C PHE A 26 -21.65 10.77 23.37
N SER A 27 -22.57 10.42 22.46
CA SER A 27 -23.98 10.75 22.60
C SER A 27 -24.73 9.47 22.90
N CYS A 28 -24.35 8.84 24.02
CA CYS A 28 -25.26 7.99 24.75
C CYS A 28 -26.09 8.92 25.64
N MET A 29 -27.40 8.98 25.38
CA MET A 29 -28.50 9.27 26.31
C MET A 29 -29.39 10.43 25.85
N LYS A 30 -30.52 10.10 25.22
CA LYS A 30 -31.82 10.30 25.87
C LYS A 30 -32.98 9.71 25.04
N ARG A 31 -33.67 8.77 25.69
CA ARG A 31 -35.14 8.59 25.69
C ARG A 31 -35.80 8.48 24.31
N PHE A 32 -36.11 7.26 23.89
CA PHE A 32 -37.48 6.72 23.90
C PHE A 32 -37.41 5.21 23.60
N LEU A 33 -38.35 4.47 24.17
CA LEU A 33 -38.44 3.02 24.18
C LEU A 33 -38.26 2.36 22.80
N GLY A 34 -37.60 1.19 22.79
CA GLY A 34 -37.98 0.10 21.89
C GLY A 34 -37.00 -0.25 20.78
N PHE A 35 -36.18 -1.27 21.06
CA PHE A 35 -35.77 -2.34 20.13
C PHE A 35 -34.84 -2.01 18.93
N LEU A 36 -33.54 -2.26 19.18
CA LEU A 36 -32.57 -2.97 18.32
C LEU A 36 -32.58 -2.64 16.82
N CYS A 37 -31.89 -1.56 16.45
CA CYS A 37 -31.34 -1.41 15.10
C CYS A 37 -29.95 -2.06 15.06
N VAL A 38 -29.89 -3.39 14.88
CA VAL A 38 -28.61 -4.07 14.58
C VAL A 38 -28.38 -3.99 13.08
N VAL A 39 -27.94 -2.82 12.60
CA VAL A 39 -27.42 -2.69 11.24
C VAL A 39 -25.96 -3.12 11.27
N SER A 40 -25.70 -4.41 11.06
CA SER A 40 -24.35 -4.90 10.79
C SER A 40 -23.93 -4.41 9.41
N LEU A 41 -23.32 -3.22 9.36
CA LEU A 41 -22.50 -2.80 8.22
C LEU A 41 -21.27 -3.70 8.20
N ALA A 42 -21.38 -4.87 7.57
CA ALA A 42 -20.24 -5.66 7.15
C ALA A 42 -19.47 -4.80 6.15
N SER A 43 -18.50 -4.05 6.65
CA SER A 43 -17.54 -3.33 5.82
C SER A 43 -16.77 -4.41 5.08
N ASN A 44 -17.03 -4.58 3.78
CA ASN A 44 -16.10 -5.23 2.88
C ASN A 44 -14.84 -4.35 2.82
N ALA A 45 -14.05 -4.38 3.89
CA ALA A 45 -12.73 -3.81 3.88
C ALA A 45 -11.95 -4.66 2.88
N ILE A 46 -11.81 -4.15 1.65
CA ILE A 46 -10.78 -4.63 0.73
C ILE A 46 -9.52 -4.70 1.58
N ALA A 47 -8.98 -5.90 1.77
CA ALA A 47 -7.80 -6.10 2.60
C ALA A 47 -6.71 -5.17 2.06
N GLN A 48 -6.46 -4.10 2.81
CA GLN A 48 -5.53 -3.05 2.41
C GLN A 48 -4.10 -3.59 2.45
N GLU A 49 -3.86 -4.64 3.24
CA GLU A 49 -2.64 -5.44 3.19
C GLU A 49 -2.86 -6.71 2.36
N ARG A 50 -1.93 -7.01 1.45
CA ARG A 50 -1.95 -8.24 0.64
C ARG A 50 -0.60 -8.93 0.66
N LYS A 51 -0.62 -10.28 0.70
CA LYS A 51 0.58 -11.11 0.78
C LYS A 51 0.94 -11.69 -0.59
N TYR A 52 2.20 -11.53 -0.98
CA TYR A 52 2.80 -12.08 -2.19
C TYR A 52 4.08 -12.83 -1.81
N GLY A 53 3.93 -14.12 -1.51
CA GLY A 53 5.03 -14.95 -1.02
C GLY A 53 5.63 -14.37 0.28
N PRO A 54 6.92 -13.98 0.30
CA PRO A 54 7.56 -13.40 1.47
C PRO A 54 7.21 -11.92 1.70
N LEU A 55 6.53 -11.26 0.76
CA LEU A 55 6.19 -9.84 0.82
C LEU A 55 4.78 -9.62 1.36
N ARG A 56 4.61 -8.60 2.19
CA ARG A 56 3.31 -8.03 2.61
C ARG A 56 3.25 -6.59 2.15
N LEU A 57 2.38 -6.29 1.20
CA LEU A 57 2.21 -4.96 0.59
C LEU A 57 1.03 -4.24 1.25
N ASP A 58 1.23 -2.99 1.65
CA ASP A 58 0.23 -2.13 2.25
C ASP A 58 -0.31 -1.13 1.22
N PHE A 59 -1.37 -1.55 0.53
CA PHE A 59 -2.08 -0.76 -0.47
C PHE A 59 -2.82 0.45 0.12
N LYS A 60 -3.03 0.51 1.45
CA LYS A 60 -3.60 1.71 2.10
C LYS A 60 -2.78 2.96 1.79
N TYR A 61 -1.47 2.78 1.68
CA TYR A 61 -0.49 3.85 1.49
C TYR A 61 0.17 3.78 0.11
N ALA A 62 -0.42 3.05 -0.84
CA ALA A 62 0.04 3.06 -2.23
C ALA A 62 -0.08 4.47 -2.82
N ARG A 63 0.91 4.86 -3.63
CA ARG A 63 0.95 6.15 -4.31
C ARG A 63 1.20 5.92 -5.80
N LYS A 64 0.30 6.43 -6.64
CA LYS A 64 0.44 6.45 -8.10
C LYS A 64 0.97 7.83 -8.53
N ASN A 65 1.89 7.84 -9.47
CA ASN A 65 2.23 9.03 -10.26
C ASN A 65 2.23 8.67 -11.75
N ASP A 66 2.68 9.60 -12.60
CA ASP A 66 2.68 9.43 -14.06
C ASP A 66 3.56 8.26 -14.54
N PHE A 67 4.53 7.84 -13.73
CA PHE A 67 5.55 6.87 -14.11
C PHE A 67 5.44 5.53 -13.39
N ALA A 68 4.93 5.49 -12.15
CA ALA A 68 4.94 4.27 -11.36
C ALA A 68 3.90 4.30 -10.23
N VAL A 69 3.60 3.09 -9.74
CA VAL A 69 2.95 2.89 -8.45
C VAL A 69 4.00 2.47 -7.43
N VAL A 70 4.07 3.18 -6.31
CA VAL A 70 4.93 2.85 -5.17
C VAL A 70 4.08 2.37 -4.02
N ILE A 71 4.45 1.23 -3.44
CA ILE A 71 3.68 0.53 -2.41
C ILE A 71 4.61 0.21 -1.24
N PRO A 72 4.32 0.70 -0.02
CA PRO A 72 5.03 0.27 1.17
C PRO A 72 4.83 -1.22 1.40
N ALA A 73 5.89 -1.91 1.85
CA ALA A 73 5.83 -3.34 2.10
C ALA A 73 6.73 -3.77 3.27
N LYS A 74 6.51 -5.00 3.73
CA LYS A 74 7.42 -5.74 4.61
C LYS A 74 7.91 -7.00 3.94
N ASN A 75 9.19 -7.32 4.13
CA ASN A 75 9.74 -8.61 3.72
C ASN A 75 9.52 -9.71 4.80
N ASN A 76 10.13 -10.87 4.59
CA ASN A 76 10.08 -12.00 5.52
C ASN A 76 10.79 -11.76 6.85
N LYS A 77 11.63 -10.72 6.94
CA LYS A 77 12.32 -10.27 8.16
C LYS A 77 11.59 -9.11 8.86
N ASP A 78 10.35 -8.83 8.47
CA ASP A 78 9.57 -7.67 8.93
C ASP A 78 10.23 -6.30 8.63
N GLN A 79 11.25 -6.25 7.76
CA GLN A 79 11.89 -5.00 7.38
C GLN A 79 11.00 -4.23 6.42
N ARG A 80 10.84 -2.93 6.70
CA ARG A 80 10.11 -2.01 5.82
C ARG A 80 10.92 -1.75 4.55
N ILE A 81 10.28 -1.94 3.40
CA ILE A 81 10.81 -1.68 2.07
C ILE A 81 9.71 -1.03 1.22
N PHE A 82 10.07 -0.58 0.02
CA PHE A 82 9.11 -0.11 -0.99
C PHE A 82 9.16 -1.00 -2.22
N ILE A 83 8.01 -1.19 -2.83
CA ILE A 83 7.83 -1.87 -4.11
C ILE A 83 7.44 -0.82 -5.14
N GLY A 84 8.11 -0.81 -6.28
CA GLY A 84 7.79 0.02 -7.43
C GLY A 84 7.26 -0.85 -8.57
N VAL A 85 6.18 -0.41 -9.20
CA VAL A 85 5.62 -1.03 -10.41
C VAL A 85 5.48 0.02 -11.50
N TYR A 86 6.09 -0.21 -12.65
CA TYR A 86 5.92 0.63 -13.84
C TYR A 86 5.02 -0.11 -14.83
N CYS A 87 3.76 0.32 -14.93
CA CYS A 87 2.75 -0.44 -15.67
C CYS A 87 2.86 -0.37 -17.19
N GLN A 88 3.44 0.69 -17.75
CA GLN A 88 3.61 0.83 -19.20
C GLN A 88 4.46 -0.31 -19.78
N ASP A 89 5.59 -0.60 -19.12
CA ASP A 89 6.53 -1.64 -19.53
C ASP A 89 6.45 -2.90 -18.65
N ARG A 90 5.49 -2.93 -17.71
CA ARG A 90 5.27 -4.00 -16.72
C ARG A 90 6.54 -4.37 -15.94
N LEU A 91 7.31 -3.35 -15.54
CA LEU A 91 8.54 -3.52 -14.77
C LEU A 91 8.29 -3.52 -13.26
N PHE A 92 9.16 -4.21 -12.55
CA PHE A 92 9.19 -4.33 -11.11
C PHE A 92 10.48 -3.75 -10.54
N ASN A 93 10.40 -3.16 -9.35
CA ASN A 93 11.53 -2.72 -8.56
C ASN A 93 11.22 -2.84 -7.07
N SER A 94 12.26 -2.95 -6.24
CA SER A 94 12.14 -2.92 -4.79
C SER A 94 13.35 -2.26 -4.14
N THR A 95 13.14 -1.64 -3.00
CA THR A 95 14.25 -1.12 -2.21
C THR A 95 14.96 -2.22 -1.42
N GLY A 96 16.27 -2.08 -1.24
CA GLY A 96 17.02 -2.85 -0.23
C GLY A 96 16.70 -2.41 1.21
N SER A 97 17.38 -3.01 2.19
CA SER A 97 17.28 -2.64 3.61
C SER A 97 17.72 -1.20 3.91
N GLU A 98 18.53 -0.62 3.03
CA GLU A 98 19.02 0.77 3.12
C GLU A 98 18.08 1.77 2.42
N GLY A 99 16.92 1.32 1.93
CA GLY A 99 15.95 2.18 1.23
C GLY A 99 16.34 2.54 -0.19
N GLN A 100 17.49 2.07 -0.67
CA GLN A 100 17.99 2.31 -2.02
C GLN A 100 17.23 1.47 -3.06
N TRP A 101 16.81 2.11 -4.15
CA TRP A 101 16.18 1.44 -5.29
C TRP A 101 17.20 0.64 -6.09
N LYS A 102 16.75 -0.45 -6.70
CA LYS A 102 17.55 -1.23 -7.65
C LYS A 102 17.29 -0.75 -9.08
N GLU A 103 17.87 -1.43 -10.05
CA GLU A 103 17.48 -1.27 -11.45
C GLU A 103 16.09 -1.86 -11.70
N TRP A 104 15.31 -1.16 -12.52
CA TRP A 104 14.04 -1.67 -13.03
C TRP A 104 14.28 -2.90 -13.89
N GLN A 105 13.50 -3.95 -13.65
CA GLN A 105 13.62 -5.20 -14.36
C GLN A 105 12.25 -5.81 -14.62
N ILE A 106 12.19 -6.73 -15.59
CA ILE A 106 11.02 -7.60 -15.71
C ILE A 106 10.88 -8.45 -14.44
N PRO A 107 9.66 -8.76 -13.98
CA PRO A 107 9.45 -9.65 -12.84
C PRO A 107 10.18 -10.98 -13.00
N VAL A 108 10.99 -11.38 -12.02
CA VAL A 108 11.84 -12.57 -12.14
C VAL A 108 11.25 -13.80 -11.44
N ASN A 109 10.17 -13.62 -10.67
CA ASN A 109 9.49 -14.72 -10.00
C ASN A 109 7.96 -14.51 -10.00
N ILE A 110 7.24 -15.58 -9.67
CA ILE A 110 5.77 -15.61 -9.69
C ILE A 110 5.13 -14.56 -8.76
N TYR A 111 5.78 -14.22 -7.63
CA TYR A 111 5.24 -13.24 -6.70
C TYR A 111 5.33 -11.83 -7.27
N GLU A 112 6.46 -11.47 -7.86
CA GLU A 112 6.64 -10.20 -8.55
C GLU A 112 5.70 -10.08 -9.75
N SER A 113 5.56 -11.14 -10.55
CA SER A 113 4.64 -11.15 -11.69
C SER A 113 3.19 -10.91 -11.26
N ARG A 114 2.79 -11.53 -10.13
CA ARG A 114 1.46 -11.30 -9.55
C ARG A 114 1.28 -9.89 -9.01
N ILE A 115 2.30 -9.32 -8.37
CA ILE A 115 2.26 -7.91 -7.93
C ILE A 115 2.04 -7.00 -9.14
N VAL A 116 2.85 -7.15 -10.19
CA VAL A 116 2.71 -6.31 -11.39
C VAL A 116 1.35 -6.49 -12.04
N ALA A 117 0.86 -7.72 -12.17
CA ALA A 117 -0.46 -7.99 -12.73
C ALA A 117 -1.58 -7.33 -11.90
N ASP A 118 -1.56 -7.53 -10.58
CA ASP A 118 -2.60 -6.98 -9.70
C ASP A 118 -2.56 -5.45 -9.67
N VAL A 119 -1.37 -4.85 -9.58
CA VAL A 119 -1.22 -3.40 -9.53
C VAL A 119 -1.68 -2.75 -10.83
N CYS A 120 -1.26 -3.27 -11.98
CA CYS A 120 -1.59 -2.67 -13.27
C CYS A 120 -3.02 -2.92 -13.74
N ASN A 121 -3.71 -3.90 -13.18
CA ASN A 121 -5.10 -4.19 -13.51
C ASN A 121 -6.10 -3.52 -12.56
N GLN A 122 -5.65 -2.98 -11.41
CA GLN A 122 -6.53 -2.49 -10.35
C GLN A 122 -6.38 -0.98 -10.06
N ILE A 123 -5.36 -0.31 -10.59
CA ILE A 123 -5.01 1.09 -10.29
C ILE A 123 -4.97 1.95 -11.56
#